data_AF-A0A6L4AVF3-F1
#
_entry.id   AF-A0A6L4AVF3-F1
#
_cell.length_a   1.000
_cell.length_b   1.000
_cell.length_c   1.000
_cell.angle_alpha   90.00
_cell.angle_beta   90.00
_cell.angle_gamma   90.00
#
_symmetry.space_group_name_H-M   'P 1'
#
loop_
_entity.id
_entity.type
_entity.pdbx_description
1 polymer ?
#
loop_
_entity_poly.entity_id
_entity_poly.type
_entity_poly.pdbx_seq_one_letter_code
_entity_poly.pdbx_strand_id
1 'polypeptide(L)'
;MGQRSPLAVLATREETLGLGLTLLTADDDGERALARFVTADGRRARVTIFVRSGGFEAIDPLAAQARQVALGELPPASDVVATGTLLLLLGFHRHLLATLALSLTLTLPVLAGVFAGLLRRPTDVLRALVPNVVPIVLLLGGMGWVGIGLDVATVMVASIVLGLVVDDTIHSLARHRERRGEVGGAAAIAERLERTAPAYLLTGAILAAGFGVCALSDFAPIARFGSLSAATVVIAVLADLTLVPALFGRD
;
A
#
# COMPACT_ATOMS: atom_id res chain seq x y z
N MET A 1 -38.19 -25.06 -12.12
CA MET A 1 -36.74 -24.86 -11.88
C MET A 1 -36.57 -23.44 -11.34
N GLY A 2 -36.75 -23.28 -10.02
CA GLY A 2 -36.83 -21.97 -9.36
C GLY A 2 -35.63 -21.78 -8.43
N GLN A 3 -34.73 -20.89 -8.82
CA GLN A 3 -33.55 -20.51 -8.04
C GLN A 3 -34.03 -19.51 -6.97
N ARG A 4 -34.24 -20.00 -5.74
CA ARG A 4 -34.64 -19.17 -4.61
C ARG A 4 -33.43 -18.35 -4.13
N SER A 5 -33.51 -17.04 -4.34
CA SER A 5 -32.69 -16.02 -3.69
C SER A 5 -32.76 -16.17 -2.16
N PRO A 6 -31.64 -16.09 -1.43
CA PRO A 6 -31.72 -15.95 0.02
C PRO A 6 -32.12 -14.50 0.35
N LEU A 7 -33.27 -14.37 0.99
CA LEU A 7 -33.86 -13.15 1.49
C LEU A 7 -32.89 -12.47 2.49
N ALA A 8 -32.30 -11.36 2.07
CA ALA A 8 -31.63 -10.41 2.96
C ALA A 8 -32.73 -9.64 3.73
N VAL A 9 -33.04 -10.09 4.94
CA VAL A 9 -33.90 -9.34 5.86
C VAL A 9 -33.01 -8.32 6.57
N LEU A 10 -33.14 -7.06 6.16
CA LEU A 10 -32.60 -5.90 6.87
C LEU A 10 -33.40 -5.73 8.17
N ALA A 11 -33.00 -6.44 9.22
CA ALA A 11 -33.64 -6.32 10.54
C ALA A 11 -33.13 -5.05 11.24
N THR A 12 -34.06 -4.22 11.69
CA THR A 12 -33.80 -3.03 12.52
C THR A 12 -33.37 -3.41 13.94
N ARG A 13 -32.79 -2.47 14.69
CA ARG A 13 -32.17 -2.67 16.02
C ARG A 13 -33.09 -3.38 17.04
N GLU A 14 -34.40 -3.24 16.91
CA GLU A 14 -35.40 -3.90 17.76
C GLU A 14 -35.68 -5.35 17.33
N GLU A 15 -35.61 -5.66 16.04
CA GLU A 15 -35.82 -7.01 15.51
C GLU A 15 -34.62 -7.94 15.77
N THR A 16 -33.39 -7.40 15.82
CA THR A 16 -32.19 -8.19 16.19
C THR A 16 -32.16 -8.52 17.68
N LEU A 17 -32.62 -7.60 18.53
CA LEU A 17 -32.80 -7.85 19.96
C LEU A 17 -33.97 -8.80 20.22
N GLY A 18 -35.06 -8.67 19.45
CA GLY A 18 -36.19 -9.60 19.46
C GLY A 18 -35.79 -11.02 19.06
N LEU A 19 -35.00 -11.20 17.99
CA LEU A 19 -34.47 -12.50 17.59
C LEU A 19 -33.50 -13.10 18.62
N GLY A 20 -32.64 -12.28 19.24
CA GLY A 20 -31.72 -12.74 20.29
C GLY A 20 -32.43 -13.16 21.59
N LEU A 21 -33.47 -12.44 22.00
CA LEU A 21 -34.28 -12.79 23.18
C LEU A 21 -35.24 -13.95 22.90
N THR A 22 -35.81 -14.06 21.69
CA THR A 22 -36.67 -15.20 21.32
C THR A 22 -35.89 -16.51 21.27
N LEU A 23 -34.60 -16.46 20.91
CA LEU A 23 -33.69 -17.62 20.95
C LEU A 23 -33.33 -18.06 22.39
N LEU A 24 -33.47 -17.19 23.38
CA LEU A 24 -33.20 -17.50 24.80
C LEU A 24 -34.45 -17.99 25.56
N THR A 25 -35.66 -17.87 24.98
CA THR A 25 -36.92 -18.11 25.71
C THR A 25 -37.87 -19.13 25.09
N ALA A 26 -37.49 -19.93 24.09
CA ALA A 26 -38.44 -20.87 23.47
C ALA A 26 -37.81 -22.22 23.06
N ASP A 27 -38.10 -23.26 23.86
CA ASP A 27 -38.29 -24.69 23.54
C ASP A 27 -37.40 -25.40 22.48
N ASP A 28 -37.69 -26.66 22.13
CA ASP A 28 -36.93 -27.53 21.20
C ASP A 28 -36.46 -26.87 19.86
N ASP A 29 -37.13 -25.80 19.41
CA ASP A 29 -36.75 -25.02 18.22
C ASP A 29 -35.59 -24.04 18.48
N GLY A 30 -35.44 -23.54 19.70
CA GLY A 30 -34.31 -22.75 20.16
C GLY A 30 -33.00 -23.55 20.16
N GLU A 31 -33.03 -24.81 20.60
CA GLU A 31 -31.88 -25.71 20.53
C GLU A 31 -31.43 -25.99 19.09
N ARG A 32 -32.39 -26.19 18.16
CA ARG A 32 -32.09 -26.41 16.73
C ARG A 32 -31.51 -25.15 16.06
N ALA A 33 -31.93 -23.97 16.51
CA ALA A 33 -31.36 -22.71 16.04
C ALA A 33 -29.96 -22.47 16.63
N LEU A 34 -29.74 -22.78 17.91
CA LEU A 34 -28.44 -22.77 18.59
C LEU A 34 -27.43 -23.74 17.98
N ALA A 35 -27.89 -24.92 17.53
CA ALA A 35 -27.07 -25.92 16.84
C ALA A 35 -26.42 -25.40 15.54
N ARG A 36 -26.90 -24.27 14.98
CA ARG A 36 -26.25 -23.60 13.83
C ARG A 36 -25.10 -22.67 14.22
N PHE A 37 -25.03 -22.29 15.49
CA PHE A 37 -24.02 -21.38 16.02
C PHE A 37 -23.00 -22.07 16.91
N VAL A 38 -23.29 -23.28 17.40
CA VAL A 38 -22.41 -24.08 18.27
C VAL A 38 -21.96 -25.34 17.52
N THR A 39 -20.71 -25.76 17.70
CA THR A 39 -20.22 -27.03 17.13
C THR A 39 -20.93 -28.23 17.75
N ALA A 40 -21.00 -29.35 17.02
CA ALA A 40 -21.69 -30.57 17.49
C ALA A 40 -21.16 -31.10 18.83
N ASP A 41 -19.87 -30.86 19.09
CA ASP A 41 -19.15 -31.19 20.31
C ASP A 41 -19.28 -30.12 21.41
N GLY A 42 -20.05 -29.05 21.19
CA GLY A 42 -20.38 -28.03 22.20
C GLY A 42 -19.23 -27.10 22.59
N ARG A 43 -18.03 -27.28 22.01
CA ARG A 43 -16.80 -26.59 22.44
C ARG A 43 -16.57 -25.22 21.82
N ARG A 44 -17.27 -24.88 20.73
CA ARG A 44 -17.08 -23.61 20.02
C ARG A 44 -18.42 -23.02 19.65
N ALA A 45 -18.59 -21.72 19.87
CA ALA A 45 -19.74 -20.95 19.43
C ALA A 45 -19.28 -19.77 18.56
N ARG A 46 -20.05 -19.44 17.51
CA ARG A 46 -19.79 -18.28 16.64
C ARG A 46 -20.92 -17.27 16.77
N VAL A 47 -20.59 -16.07 17.25
CA VAL A 47 -21.50 -14.93 17.28
C VAL A 47 -21.09 -13.94 16.19
N THR A 48 -22.05 -13.53 15.35
CA THR A 48 -21.81 -12.53 14.30
C THR A 48 -22.40 -11.20 14.74
N ILE A 49 -21.56 -10.18 14.82
CA ILE A 49 -21.99 -8.81 15.18
C ILE A 49 -22.01 -7.99 13.89
N PHE A 50 -23.17 -7.43 13.57
CA PHE A 50 -23.30 -6.48 12.48
C PHE A 50 -22.96 -5.08 13.00
N VAL A 51 -21.89 -4.52 12.46
CA VAL A 51 -21.40 -3.21 12.84
C VAL A 51 -21.84 -2.21 11.77
N ARG A 52 -22.38 -1.07 12.20
CA ARG A 52 -22.70 0.02 11.27
C ARG A 52 -21.37 0.56 10.72
N SER A 53 -21.29 0.71 9.40
CA SER A 53 -20.11 1.28 8.72
C SER A 53 -19.62 2.55 9.45
N GLY A 54 -18.43 2.45 10.03
CA GLY A 54 -17.69 3.52 10.66
C GLY A 54 -16.24 3.45 10.17
N GLY A 55 -15.48 4.54 10.32
CA GLY A 55 -14.08 4.58 9.89
C GLY A 55 -13.24 3.44 10.48
N PHE A 56 -12.14 3.08 9.81
CA PHE A 56 -11.25 1.98 10.19
C PHE A 56 -10.73 2.07 11.64
N GLU A 57 -10.64 3.28 12.19
CA GLU A 57 -10.22 3.56 13.57
C GLU A 57 -11.20 3.04 14.63
N ALA A 58 -12.48 2.91 14.31
CA ALA A 58 -13.51 2.50 15.26
C ALA A 58 -13.62 0.96 15.42
N ILE A 59 -13.00 0.20 14.52
CA ILE A 59 -13.18 -1.27 14.44
C ILE A 59 -12.39 -1.99 15.54
N ASP A 60 -11.15 -1.57 15.78
CA ASP A 60 -10.30 -2.11 16.85
C ASP A 60 -10.89 -1.94 18.26
N PRO A 61 -11.27 -0.71 18.67
CA PRO A 61 -11.85 -0.52 19.99
C PRO A 61 -13.19 -1.26 20.11
N LEU A 62 -13.96 -1.35 19.04
CA LEU A 62 -15.20 -2.14 19.05
C LEU A 62 -14.94 -3.64 19.18
N ALA A 63 -13.94 -4.19 18.49
CA ALA A 63 -13.55 -5.59 18.62
C ALA A 63 -13.00 -5.90 20.02
N ALA A 64 -12.23 -4.96 20.59
CA ALA A 64 -11.73 -5.06 21.96
C ALA A 64 -12.88 -5.00 22.99
N GLN A 65 -13.84 -4.09 22.82
CA GLN A 65 -15.04 -4.01 23.67
C GLN A 65 -15.89 -5.27 23.58
N ALA A 66 -16.16 -5.76 22.37
CA ALA A 66 -16.91 -7.00 22.17
C ALA A 66 -16.21 -8.20 22.83
N ARG A 67 -14.87 -8.26 22.74
CA ARG A 67 -14.07 -9.28 23.42
C ARG A 67 -14.15 -9.16 24.94
N GLN A 68 -14.07 -7.95 25.48
CA GLN A 68 -14.16 -7.72 26.93
C GLN A 68 -15.54 -8.10 27.48
N VAL A 69 -16.62 -7.73 26.80
CA VAL A 69 -17.98 -8.13 27.19
C VAL A 69 -18.12 -9.66 27.15
N ALA A 70 -17.63 -10.29 26.09
CA ALA A 70 -17.68 -11.75 25.97
C ALA A 70 -16.89 -12.46 27.09
N LEU A 71 -15.70 -11.97 27.45
CA LEU A 71 -14.90 -12.53 28.54
C LEU A 71 -15.53 -12.28 29.93
N GLY A 72 -16.36 -11.25 30.08
CA GLY A 72 -17.10 -10.99 31.32
C GLY A 72 -18.29 -11.93 31.55
N GLU A 73 -18.91 -12.41 30.46
CA GLU A 73 -20.07 -13.30 30.49
C GLU A 73 -19.71 -14.79 30.36
N LEU A 74 -18.49 -15.11 29.91
CA LEU A 74 -18.03 -16.48 29.67
C LEU A 74 -17.18 -17.03 30.84
N PRO A 75 -17.10 -18.38 31.00
CA PRO A 75 -16.25 -19.01 32.00
C PRO A 75 -14.77 -18.58 31.88
N PRO A 76 -14.01 -18.51 33.00
CA PRO A 76 -12.64 -17.96 33.06
C PRO A 76 -11.57 -18.72 32.25
N ALA A 77 -11.93 -19.81 31.56
CA ALA A 77 -11.06 -20.58 30.66
C ALA A 77 -11.46 -20.48 29.17
N SER A 78 -12.35 -19.56 28.82
CA SER A 78 -12.88 -19.42 27.46
C SER A 78 -11.97 -18.56 26.60
N ASP A 79 -11.54 -19.09 25.45
CA ASP A 79 -10.81 -18.31 24.45
C ASP A 79 -11.80 -17.60 23.52
N VAL A 80 -11.67 -16.27 23.44
CA VAL A 80 -12.50 -15.42 22.60
C VAL A 80 -11.63 -14.80 21.52
N VAL A 81 -11.88 -15.21 20.27
CA VAL A 81 -11.15 -14.74 19.10
C VAL A 81 -12.08 -13.94 18.19
N ALA A 82 -11.78 -12.66 18.04
CA ALA A 82 -12.47 -11.80 17.09
C ALA A 82 -11.99 -12.11 15.67
N THR A 83 -12.91 -12.49 14.79
CA THR A 83 -12.63 -12.81 13.39
C THR A 83 -13.64 -12.14 12.47
N GLY A 84 -13.37 -12.14 11.16
CA GLY A 84 -14.28 -11.63 10.15
C GLY A 84 -13.55 -10.83 9.09
N THR A 85 -14.22 -10.66 7.94
CA THR A 85 -13.66 -9.99 6.77
C THR A 85 -13.20 -8.57 7.09
N LEU A 86 -13.93 -7.84 7.93
CA LEU A 86 -13.61 -6.47 8.30
C LEU A 86 -12.30 -6.36 9.09
N LEU A 87 -12.07 -7.28 10.04
CA LEU A 87 -10.82 -7.34 10.82
C LEU A 87 -9.64 -7.78 9.96
N LEU A 88 -9.86 -8.71 9.03
CA LEU A 88 -8.85 -9.12 8.06
C LEU A 88 -8.45 -7.96 7.13
N LEU A 89 -9.42 -7.24 6.57
CA LEU A 89 -9.18 -6.08 5.71
C LEU A 89 -8.42 -4.96 6.45
N LEU A 90 -8.78 -4.70 7.71
CA LEU A 90 -8.09 -3.72 8.55
C LEU A 90 -6.65 -4.14 8.83
N GLY A 91 -6.46 -5.37 9.29
CA GLY A 91 -5.13 -5.92 9.58
C GLY A 91 -4.23 -5.90 8.34
N PHE A 92 -4.80 -6.22 7.19
CA PHE A 92 -4.14 -6.19 5.91
C PHE A 92 -3.75 -4.77 5.49
N HIS A 93 -4.66 -3.79 5.57
CA HIS A 93 -4.34 -2.39 5.28
C HIS A 93 -3.22 -1.85 6.17
N ARG A 94 -3.23 -2.19 7.47
CA ARG A 94 -2.14 -1.82 8.40
C ARG A 94 -0.81 -2.48 8.04
N HIS A 95 -0.82 -3.75 7.66
CA HIS A 95 0.39 -4.44 7.23
C HIS A 95 0.96 -3.75 5.98
N LEU A 96 0.11 -3.37 5.01
CA LEU A 96 0.54 -2.64 3.82
C LEU A 96 1.23 -1.32 4.18
N LEU A 97 0.66 -0.53 5.10
CA LEU A 97 1.26 0.72 5.57
C LEU A 97 2.59 0.48 6.29
N ALA A 98 2.63 -0.51 7.20
CA ALA A 98 3.83 -0.84 7.96
C ALA A 98 4.96 -1.33 7.04
N THR A 99 4.65 -2.17 6.05
CA THR A 99 5.62 -2.66 5.07
C THR A 99 6.11 -1.51 4.18
N LEU A 100 5.23 -0.60 3.74
CA LEU A 100 5.65 0.58 2.98
C LEU A 100 6.61 1.46 3.78
N ALA A 101 6.25 1.79 5.03
CA ALA A 101 7.08 2.59 5.92
C ALA A 101 8.43 1.91 6.21
N LEU A 102 8.42 0.61 6.50
CA LEU A 102 9.63 -0.17 6.73
C LEU A 102 10.50 -0.19 5.48
N SER A 103 9.92 -0.44 4.30
CA SER A 103 10.67 -0.49 3.04
C SER A 103 11.35 0.85 2.73
N LEU A 104 10.64 1.98 2.87
CA LEU A 104 11.21 3.31 2.65
C LEU A 104 12.32 3.62 3.67
N THR A 105 12.09 3.28 4.94
CA THR A 105 13.05 3.49 6.03
C THR A 105 14.30 2.65 5.85
N LEU A 106 14.20 1.43 5.32
CA LEU A 106 15.34 0.56 5.07
C LEU A 106 16.07 0.89 3.77
N THR A 107 15.35 1.29 2.72
CA THR A 107 15.95 1.59 1.42
C THR A 107 16.81 2.84 1.46
N LEU A 108 16.42 3.89 2.19
CA LEU A 108 17.21 5.13 2.26
C LEU A 108 18.64 4.91 2.81
N PRO A 109 18.87 4.23 3.95
CA PRO A 109 20.21 3.89 4.44
C PRO A 109 20.98 2.97 3.48
N VAL A 110 20.31 1.97 2.90
CA VAL A 110 20.96 1.04 1.95
C VAL A 110 21.45 1.82 0.72
N LEU A 111 20.61 2.68 0.16
CA LEU A 111 20.94 3.53 -0.97
C LEU A 111 22.06 4.51 -0.64
N ALA A 112 21.99 5.15 0.53
CA ALA A 112 23.05 6.02 1.02
C ALA A 112 24.39 5.27 1.16
N GLY A 113 24.38 4.02 1.63
CA GLY A 113 25.56 3.16 1.72
C GLY A 113 26.14 2.80 0.35
N VAL A 114 25.29 2.42 -0.61
CA VAL A 114 25.70 2.16 -2.00
C VAL A 114 26.34 3.42 -2.61
N PHE A 115 25.66 4.57 -2.51
CA PHE A 115 26.19 5.83 -3.03
C PHE A 115 27.47 6.28 -2.32
N ALA A 116 27.61 6.05 -1.02
CA ALA A 116 28.85 6.33 -0.30
C ALA A 116 30.03 5.47 -0.81
N GLY A 117 29.79 4.27 -1.31
CA GLY A 117 30.81 3.46 -2.00
C GLY A 117 31.16 4.00 -3.40
N LEU A 118 30.18 4.56 -4.11
CA LEU A 118 30.36 5.11 -5.46
C LEU A 118 30.87 6.55 -5.49
N LEU A 119 30.67 7.33 -4.43
CA LEU A 119 31.00 8.75 -4.35
C LEU A 119 32.07 9.02 -3.30
N ARG A 120 32.93 10.00 -3.58
CA ARG A 120 34.01 10.39 -2.67
C ARG A 120 33.58 11.37 -1.58
N ARG A 121 32.53 12.16 -1.83
CA ARG A 121 32.08 13.23 -0.92
C ARG A 121 30.71 12.89 -0.34
N PRO A 122 30.50 13.02 0.98
CA PRO A 122 29.21 12.75 1.61
C PRO A 122 28.11 13.74 1.15
N THR A 123 28.49 14.94 0.71
CA THR A 123 27.57 15.91 0.10
C THR A 123 26.96 15.40 -1.20
N ASP A 124 27.72 14.64 -2.00
CA ASP A 124 27.26 14.11 -3.28
C ASP A 124 26.27 12.98 -3.06
N VAL A 125 26.44 12.22 -1.97
CA VAL A 125 25.49 11.18 -1.54
C VAL A 125 24.13 11.79 -1.21
N LEU A 126 24.11 12.88 -0.44
CA LEU A 126 22.86 13.57 -0.10
C LEU A 126 22.19 14.16 -1.35
N ARG A 127 22.97 14.71 -2.29
CA ARG A 127 22.46 15.19 -3.58
C ARG A 127 21.86 14.06 -4.42
N ALA A 128 22.48 12.88 -4.45
CA ALA A 128 21.99 11.72 -5.19
C ALA A 128 20.68 11.14 -4.61
N LEU A 129 20.43 11.30 -3.31
CA LEU A 129 19.19 10.83 -2.67
C LEU A 129 17.95 11.65 -3.07
N VAL A 130 18.12 12.95 -3.38
CA VAL A 130 16.99 13.85 -3.70
C VAL A 130 16.15 13.38 -4.90
N PRO A 131 16.72 13.11 -6.10
CA PRO A 131 15.93 12.65 -7.24
C PRO A 131 15.22 11.31 -6.99
N ASN A 132 15.68 10.52 -6.00
CA ASN A 132 15.04 9.27 -5.61
C ASN A 132 13.79 9.45 -4.76
N VAL A 133 13.79 10.44 -3.87
CA VAL A 133 12.68 10.68 -2.95
C VAL A 133 11.53 11.43 -3.62
N VAL A 134 11.85 12.34 -4.55
CA VAL A 134 10.86 13.23 -5.17
C VAL A 134 9.72 12.47 -5.89
N PRO A 135 9.96 11.47 -6.75
CA PRO A 135 8.90 10.74 -7.43
C PRO A 135 7.97 10.00 -6.47
N ILE A 136 8.51 9.47 -5.37
CA ILE A 136 7.73 8.76 -4.34
C ILE A 136 6.83 9.73 -3.59
N VAL A 137 7.37 10.89 -3.19
CA VAL A 137 6.61 11.94 -2.52
C VAL A 137 5.51 12.47 -3.45
N LEU A 138 5.80 12.66 -4.73
CA LEU A 138 4.80 13.10 -5.71
C LEU A 138 3.73 12.04 -5.98
N LEU A 139 4.09 10.75 -6.04
CA LEU A 139 3.12 9.66 -6.16
C LEU A 139 2.20 9.60 -4.93
N LEU A 140 2.77 9.45 -3.73
CA LEU A 140 1.99 9.28 -2.50
C LEU A 140 1.21 10.55 -2.15
N GLY A 141 1.82 11.73 -2.33
CA GLY A 141 1.19 13.03 -2.13
C GLY A 141 0.07 13.29 -3.16
N GLY A 142 0.31 12.94 -4.42
CA GLY A 142 -0.69 13.03 -5.49
C GLY A 142 -1.88 12.11 -5.24
N MET A 143 -1.64 10.88 -4.78
CA MET A 143 -2.70 9.96 -4.35
C MET A 143 -3.52 10.55 -3.19
N GLY A 144 -2.85 11.12 -2.17
CA GLY A 144 -3.52 11.77 -1.06
C GLY A 144 -4.38 12.96 -1.50
N TRP A 145 -3.93 13.74 -2.48
CA TRP A 145 -4.68 14.86 -3.02
C TRP A 145 -5.90 14.41 -3.83
N VAL A 146 -5.75 13.41 -4.70
CA VAL A 146 -6.85 12.88 -5.53
C VAL A 146 -7.83 12.02 -4.71
N GLY A 147 -7.48 11.66 -3.47
CA GLY A 147 -8.30 10.80 -2.60
C GLY A 147 -8.20 9.32 -2.96
N ILE A 148 -7.10 8.90 -3.59
CA ILE A 148 -6.82 7.50 -3.89
C ILE A 148 -6.27 6.85 -2.61
N GLY A 149 -7.07 5.97 -2.01
CA GLY A 149 -6.68 5.21 -0.82
C GLY A 149 -5.56 4.20 -1.10
N LEU A 150 -4.80 3.88 -0.06
CA LEU A 150 -3.78 2.84 -0.12
C LEU A 150 -4.42 1.44 -0.06
N ASP A 151 -4.09 0.62 -1.03
CA ASP A 151 -4.50 -0.76 -1.21
C ASP A 151 -3.30 -1.60 -1.70
N VAL A 152 -3.53 -2.87 -2.02
CA VAL A 152 -2.45 -3.77 -2.48
C VAL A 152 -1.79 -3.24 -3.74
N ALA A 153 -2.61 -2.82 -4.71
CA ALA A 153 -2.15 -2.40 -6.02
C ALA A 153 -1.24 -1.18 -5.88
N THR A 154 -1.70 -0.17 -5.17
CA THR A 154 -0.97 1.09 -4.97
C THR A 154 0.32 0.93 -4.16
N VAL A 155 0.33 0.06 -3.13
CA VAL A 155 1.57 -0.23 -2.39
C VAL A 155 2.58 -1.00 -3.23
N MET A 156 2.13 -1.91 -4.10
CA MET A 156 3.03 -2.54 -5.09
C MET A 156 3.63 -1.51 -6.04
N VAL A 157 2.86 -0.51 -6.50
CA VAL A 157 3.41 0.60 -7.31
C VAL A 157 4.53 1.30 -6.57
N ALA A 158 4.29 1.73 -5.33
CA ALA A 158 5.29 2.44 -4.54
C ALA A 158 6.58 1.63 -4.34
N SER A 159 6.46 0.31 -4.10
CA SER A 159 7.62 -0.58 -3.93
C SER A 159 8.41 -0.80 -5.23
N ILE A 160 7.73 -0.96 -6.37
CA ILE A 160 8.40 -1.19 -7.67
C ILE A 160 9.08 0.10 -8.14
N VAL A 161 8.38 1.23 -8.04
CA VAL A 161 8.93 2.55 -8.37
C VAL A 161 10.18 2.82 -7.55
N LEU A 162 10.16 2.54 -6.23
CA LEU A 162 11.33 2.71 -5.38
C LEU A 162 12.56 1.96 -5.92
N GLY A 163 12.39 0.77 -6.52
CA GLY A 163 13.47 0.02 -7.17
C GLY A 163 13.93 0.66 -8.49
N LEU A 164 12.98 1.11 -9.31
CA LEU A 164 13.28 1.71 -10.62
C LEU A 164 14.08 3.01 -10.52
N VAL A 165 13.69 3.90 -9.60
CA VAL A 165 14.34 5.22 -9.46
C VAL A 165 15.79 5.08 -8.96
N VAL A 166 16.07 4.04 -8.16
CA VAL A 166 17.41 3.73 -7.65
C VAL A 166 18.37 3.33 -8.78
N ASP A 167 17.91 2.47 -9.70
CA ASP A 167 18.73 1.99 -10.82
C ASP A 167 19.13 3.13 -11.76
N ASP A 168 18.20 4.04 -12.08
CA ASP A 168 18.43 5.21 -12.93
C ASP A 168 19.51 6.13 -12.35
N THR A 169 19.54 6.27 -11.02
CA THR A 169 20.56 7.04 -10.31
C THR A 169 21.92 6.35 -10.32
N ILE A 170 21.98 5.03 -10.11
CA ILE A 170 23.25 4.28 -10.18
C ILE A 170 23.89 4.42 -11.56
N HIS A 171 23.08 4.30 -12.63
CA HIS A 171 23.54 4.50 -14.01
C HIS A 171 24.04 5.93 -14.25
N SER A 172 23.33 6.93 -13.71
CA SER A 172 23.78 8.34 -13.75
C SER A 172 25.14 8.50 -13.09
N LEU A 173 25.32 7.87 -11.93
CA LEU A 173 26.45 8.07 -11.04
C LEU A 173 27.71 7.38 -11.56
N ALA A 174 27.54 6.18 -12.13
CA ALA A 174 28.59 5.46 -12.81
C ALA A 174 29.19 6.32 -13.95
N ARG A 175 28.33 6.88 -14.81
CA ARG A 175 28.75 7.80 -15.89
C ARG A 175 29.35 9.09 -15.36
N HIS A 176 28.84 9.63 -14.26
CA HIS A 176 29.40 10.84 -13.63
C HIS A 176 30.83 10.61 -13.14
N ARG A 177 31.13 9.41 -12.61
CA ARG A 177 32.47 9.06 -12.10
C ARG A 177 33.52 8.95 -13.21
N GLU A 178 33.13 8.51 -14.41
CA GLU A 178 34.02 8.35 -15.57
C GLU A 178 34.54 9.68 -16.15
N ARG A 179 33.85 10.80 -15.87
CA ARG A 179 34.12 12.11 -16.53
C ARG A 179 34.49 13.24 -15.57
N ARG A 180 34.87 12.93 -14.33
CA ARG A 180 35.38 13.94 -13.38
C ARG A 180 36.70 14.52 -13.91
N GLY A 181 36.63 15.71 -14.49
CA GLY A 181 37.77 16.44 -15.05
C GLY A 181 37.45 17.29 -16.28
N GLU A 182 36.29 17.07 -16.92
CA GLU A 182 35.84 17.88 -18.07
C GLU A 182 35.15 19.16 -17.59
N VAL A 183 35.53 20.29 -18.22
CA VAL A 183 35.26 21.70 -17.88
C VAL A 183 33.86 21.95 -17.31
N GLY A 184 33.76 22.60 -16.14
CA GLY A 184 32.49 22.99 -15.53
C GLY A 184 31.77 24.12 -16.27
N GLY A 185 30.46 24.24 -16.06
CA GLY A 185 29.60 25.29 -16.62
C GLY A 185 28.42 24.77 -17.44
N ALA A 186 27.57 25.68 -17.92
CA ALA A 186 26.32 25.36 -18.61
C ALA A 186 26.50 24.45 -19.84
N ALA A 187 27.63 24.58 -20.55
CA ALA A 187 27.95 23.75 -21.71
C ALA A 187 28.18 22.27 -21.35
N ALA A 188 28.86 21.99 -20.24
CA ALA A 188 29.07 20.62 -19.78
C ALA A 188 27.81 19.99 -19.18
N ILE A 189 26.91 20.80 -18.60
CA ILE A 189 25.59 20.33 -18.19
C ILE A 189 24.77 19.93 -19.43
N ALA A 190 24.77 20.78 -20.47
CA ALA A 190 24.06 20.50 -21.72
C ALA A 190 24.59 19.23 -22.40
N GLU A 191 25.91 19.08 -22.52
CA GLU A 191 26.52 17.89 -23.11
C GLU A 191 26.21 16.61 -22.29
N ARG A 192 26.24 16.70 -20.95
CA ARG A 192 25.83 15.59 -20.09
C ARG A 192 24.36 15.23 -20.30
N LEU A 193 23.48 16.21 -20.39
CA LEU A 193 22.06 15.98 -20.62
C LEU A 193 21.82 15.35 -21.99
N GLU A 194 22.44 15.87 -23.07
CA GLU A 194 22.33 15.30 -24.42
C GLU A 194 22.77 13.84 -24.50
N ARG A 195 23.80 13.45 -23.73
CA ARG A 195 24.31 12.08 -23.73
C ARG A 195 23.51 11.11 -22.86
N THR A 196 22.88 11.60 -21.79
CA THR A 196 22.22 10.73 -20.79
C THR A 196 20.71 10.72 -20.95
N ALA A 197 20.10 11.81 -21.41
CA ALA A 197 18.66 11.92 -21.62
C ALA A 197 18.07 10.86 -22.57
N PRO A 198 18.72 10.48 -23.69
CA PRO A 198 18.17 9.44 -24.56
C PRO A 198 18.00 8.09 -23.85
N ALA A 199 18.90 7.76 -22.91
CA ALA A 199 18.80 6.52 -22.15
C ALA A 199 17.58 6.56 -21.22
N TYR A 200 17.43 7.62 -20.41
CA TYR A 200 16.29 7.80 -19.51
C TYR A 200 14.95 7.86 -20.24
N LEU A 201 14.90 8.59 -21.36
CA LEU A 201 13.67 8.71 -22.15
C LEU A 201 13.28 7.38 -22.78
N LEU A 202 14.24 6.59 -23.26
CA LEU A 202 13.96 5.29 -23.86
C LEU A 202 13.51 4.26 -22.81
N THR A 203 14.25 4.12 -21.71
CA THR A 203 13.87 3.18 -20.63
C THR A 203 12.56 3.60 -20.00
N GLY A 204 12.39 4.90 -19.74
CA GLY A 204 11.16 5.49 -19.25
C GLY A 204 9.96 5.25 -20.17
N ALA A 205 10.11 5.44 -21.47
CA ALA A 205 9.05 5.17 -22.44
C ALA A 205 8.68 3.69 -22.50
N ILE A 206 9.67 2.78 -22.49
CA ILE A 206 9.42 1.34 -22.49
C ILE A 206 8.67 0.93 -21.22
N LEU A 207 9.10 1.40 -20.05
CA LEU A 207 8.46 1.09 -18.77
C LEU A 207 7.06 1.70 -18.67
N ALA A 208 6.90 2.97 -19.05
CA ALA A 208 5.60 3.63 -19.04
C ALA A 208 4.60 2.97 -20.00
N ALA A 209 5.06 2.55 -21.18
CA ALA A 209 4.23 1.77 -22.11
C ALA A 209 3.88 0.39 -21.54
N GLY A 210 4.87 -0.32 -20.96
CA GLY A 210 4.67 -1.64 -20.35
C GLY A 210 3.64 -1.61 -19.22
N PHE A 211 3.76 -0.67 -18.28
CA PHE A 211 2.75 -0.46 -17.24
C PHE A 211 1.44 0.08 -17.80
N GLY A 212 1.50 0.91 -18.85
CA GLY A 212 0.34 1.46 -19.53
C GLY A 212 -0.58 0.38 -20.10
N VAL A 213 -0.04 -0.75 -20.57
CA VAL A 213 -0.86 -1.90 -21.00
C VAL A 213 -1.73 -2.43 -19.86
N CYS A 214 -1.24 -2.45 -18.62
CA CYS A 214 -2.04 -2.89 -17.47
C CYS A 214 -3.21 -1.95 -17.19
N ALA A 215 -3.14 -0.67 -17.58
CA ALA A 215 -4.23 0.29 -17.44
C ALA A 215 -5.47 -0.09 -18.27
N LEU A 216 -5.32 -0.95 -19.28
CA LEU A 216 -6.42 -1.43 -20.14
C LEU A 216 -7.19 -2.61 -19.52
N SER A 217 -6.84 -3.07 -18.31
CA SER A 217 -7.49 -4.21 -17.67
C SER A 217 -8.89 -3.87 -17.17
N ASP A 218 -9.85 -4.78 -17.35
CA ASP A 218 -11.19 -4.71 -16.73
C ASP A 218 -11.14 -4.89 -15.20
N PHE A 219 -10.04 -5.44 -14.67
CA PHE A 219 -9.87 -5.59 -13.23
C PHE A 219 -9.27 -4.32 -12.64
N ALA A 220 -10.12 -3.54 -11.97
CA ALA A 220 -9.77 -2.20 -11.45
C ALA A 220 -8.44 -2.13 -10.66
N PRO A 221 -8.05 -3.10 -9.81
CA PRO A 221 -6.74 -3.07 -9.16
C PRO A 221 -5.56 -3.09 -10.14
N ILE A 222 -5.63 -3.88 -11.21
CA ILE A 222 -4.58 -3.93 -12.24
C ILE A 222 -4.58 -2.65 -13.07
N ALA A 223 -5.76 -2.10 -13.39
CA ALA A 223 -5.87 -0.84 -14.13
C ALA A 223 -5.26 0.34 -13.36
N ARG A 224 -5.55 0.44 -12.06
CA ARG A 224 -4.95 1.44 -11.15
C ARG A 224 -3.45 1.24 -11.01
N PHE A 225 -3.00 0.00 -10.84
CA PHE A 225 -1.59 -0.32 -10.80
C PHE A 225 -0.86 0.16 -12.06
N GLY A 226 -1.41 -0.13 -13.24
CA GLY A 226 -0.82 0.26 -14.52
C GLY A 226 -0.75 1.76 -14.72
N SER A 227 -1.87 2.45 -14.51
CA SER A 227 -1.96 3.91 -14.68
C SER A 227 -1.05 4.67 -13.70
N LEU A 228 -1.06 4.30 -12.43
CA LEU A 228 -0.19 4.94 -11.42
C LEU A 228 1.29 4.63 -11.66
N SER A 229 1.64 3.39 -12.01
CA SER A 229 3.05 3.04 -12.32
C SER A 229 3.55 3.80 -13.54
N ALA A 230 2.76 3.86 -14.62
CA ALA A 230 3.14 4.60 -15.83
C ALA A 230 3.32 6.10 -15.54
N ALA A 231 2.39 6.71 -14.80
CA ALA A 231 2.51 8.11 -14.39
C ALA A 231 3.75 8.36 -13.53
N THR A 232 4.06 7.44 -12.61
CA THR A 232 5.20 7.60 -11.71
C THR A 232 6.53 7.43 -12.44
N VAL A 233 6.62 6.52 -13.41
CA VAL A 233 7.80 6.39 -14.28
C VAL A 233 8.05 7.69 -15.04
N VAL A 234 7.01 8.31 -15.60
CA VAL A 234 7.14 9.60 -16.29
C VAL A 234 7.63 10.68 -15.31
N ILE A 235 7.07 10.74 -14.10
CA ILE A 235 7.52 11.68 -13.06
C ILE A 235 8.98 11.42 -12.68
N ALA A 236 9.41 10.16 -12.55
CA ALA A 236 10.78 9.79 -12.22
C ALA A 236 11.77 10.25 -13.29
N VAL A 237 11.48 9.96 -14.56
CA VAL A 237 12.32 10.41 -15.69
C VAL A 237 12.42 11.93 -15.72
N LEU A 238 11.31 12.64 -15.52
CA LEU A 238 11.34 14.10 -15.45
C LEU A 238 12.13 14.62 -14.25
N ALA A 239 12.00 13.97 -13.09
CA ALA A 239 12.76 14.30 -11.89
C ALA A 239 14.26 14.11 -12.12
N ASP A 240 14.68 13.02 -12.76
CA ASP A 240 16.09 12.76 -13.04
C ASP A 240 16.66 13.76 -14.05
N LEU A 241 15.95 13.99 -15.16
CA LEU A 241 16.38 14.94 -16.20
C LEU A 241 16.46 16.40 -15.71
N THR A 242 15.75 16.75 -14.63
CA THR A 242 15.74 18.12 -14.08
C THR A 242 16.63 18.26 -12.84
N LEU A 243 16.54 17.34 -11.89
CA LEU A 243 17.21 17.43 -10.60
C LEU A 243 18.68 17.01 -10.67
N VAL A 244 19.01 15.95 -11.42
CA VAL A 244 20.41 15.50 -11.55
C VAL A 244 21.31 16.63 -12.10
N PRO A 245 21.00 17.29 -13.24
CA PRO A 245 21.83 18.40 -13.71
C PRO A 245 21.80 19.60 -12.75
N ALA A 246 20.68 19.89 -12.09
CA ALA A 246 20.60 21.01 -11.14
C ALA A 246 21.48 20.81 -9.89
N LEU A 247 21.64 19.55 -9.44
CA LEU A 247 22.37 19.17 -8.24
C LEU A 247 23.86 18.89 -8.50
N PHE A 248 24.19 18.34 -9.67
CA PHE A 248 25.56 17.95 -10.06
C PHE A 248 26.20 18.87 -11.11
N GLY A 249 25.49 19.89 -11.60
CA GLY A 249 25.98 20.84 -12.60
C GLY A 249 26.72 22.05 -12.02
N ARG A 250 26.73 22.22 -10.69
CA ARG A 250 27.37 23.36 -10.01
C ARG A 250 28.85 23.14 -9.65
N ASP A 251 29.40 21.98 -9.96
CA ASP A 251 30.79 21.60 -9.64
C ASP A 251 31.70 21.65 -10.88
#